data_AF-A0A6A5R7B6-F1
#
_entry.id   AF-A0A6A5R7B6-F1
#
_cell.length_a   1.000
_cell.length_b   1.000
_cell.length_c   1.000
_cell.angle_alpha   90.00
_cell.angle_beta   90.00
_cell.angle_gamma   90.00
#
_symmetry.space_group_name_H-M   'P 1'
#
loop_
_entity.id
_entity.type
_entity.pdbx_description
1 polymer ?
#
loop_
_entity_poly.entity_id
_entity_poly.type
_entity_poly.pdbx_seq_one_letter_code
_entity_poly.pdbx_strand_id
1 'polypeptide(L)' 'RAAARWHGVARSTLQGRRAGQQPHAIAHSNQQRLTPEQEAFLVDWILEEDSRAQPPSHPRVREM' A
#
# COMPACT_ATOMS: atom_id res chain seq x y z
N ARG A 1 -3.70 -1.95 27.72
CA ARG A 1 -3.70 -3.40 27.40
C ARG A 1 -4.99 -3.83 26.68
N ALA A 2 -6.17 -3.31 27.08
CA ALA A 2 -7.43 -3.57 26.37
C ALA A 2 -7.37 -3.22 24.88
N ALA A 3 -6.93 -2.00 24.52
CA ALA A 3 -6.83 -1.56 23.12
C ALA A 3 -5.98 -2.48 22.22
N ALA A 4 -4.84 -2.98 22.72
CA ALA A 4 -3.99 -3.92 21.98
C ALA A 4 -4.73 -5.22 21.64
N ARG A 5 -5.49 -5.76 22.60
CA ARG A 5 -6.29 -6.97 22.40
C ARG A 5 -7.48 -6.74 21.47
N TRP A 6 -8.18 -5.62 21.64
CA TRP A 6 -9.34 -5.25 20.82
C TRP A 6 -8.98 -5.09 19.34
N HIS A 7 -7.79 -4.54 19.05
CA HIS A 7 -7.32 -4.34 17.69
C HIS A 7 -6.41 -5.47 17.18
N GLY A 8 -6.17 -6.53 17.96
CA GLY A 8 -5.31 -7.64 17.56
C GLY A 8 -3.85 -7.26 17.29
N VAL A 9 -3.35 -6.19 17.91
CA VAL A 9 -1.98 -5.68 17.69
C VAL A 9 -1.11 -5.83 18.94
N ALA A 10 0.20 -5.98 18.75
CA ALA A 10 1.14 -6.03 19.87
C ALA A 10 1.11 -4.72 20.69
N ARG A 11 1.29 -4.84 22.02
CA ARG A 11 1.37 -3.66 22.90
C ARG A 11 2.49 -2.71 22.48
N SER A 12 3.65 -3.27 22.08
CA SER A 12 4.80 -2.52 21.60
C SER A 12 4.44 -1.63 20.41
N THR A 13 3.61 -2.12 19.48
CA THR A 13 3.11 -1.33 18.34
C THR A 13 2.32 -0.11 18.79
N LEU A 14 1.38 -0.27 19.74
CA LEU A 14 0.62 0.86 20.27
C LEU A 14 1.49 1.83 21.06
N GLN A 15 2.47 1.31 21.81
CA GLN A 15 3.42 2.13 22.55
C GLN A 15 4.31 2.95 21.61
N GLY A 16 4.86 2.33 20.57
CA GLY A 16 5.65 3.00 19.54
C GLY A 16 4.84 4.10 18.85
N ARG A 17 3.63 3.79 18.40
CA ARG A 17 2.72 4.79 17.79
C ARG A 17 2.43 5.95 18.73
N ARG A 18 2.17 5.68 20.02
CA ARG A 18 1.95 6.73 21.03
C ARG A 18 3.20 7.59 21.26
N ALA A 19 4.39 7.02 21.08
CA ALA A 19 5.66 7.74 21.13
C ALA A 19 6.00 8.47 19.82
N GLY A 20 5.09 8.49 18.83
CA GLY A 20 5.28 9.19 17.56
C GLY A 20 5.96 8.33 16.48
N GLN A 21 6.12 7.03 16.69
CA GLN A 21 6.64 6.14 15.65
C GLN A 21 5.69 6.13 14.45
N GLN A 22 6.24 6.50 13.30
CA GLN A 22 5.57 6.47 12.01
C GLN A 22 5.20 5.03 11.63
N PRO A 23 4.01 4.79 11.02
CA PRO A 23 3.71 3.52 10.38
C PRO A 23 4.75 3.18 9.31
N HIS A 24 5.05 1.89 9.13
CA HIS A 24 6.04 1.42 8.16
C HIS A 24 5.78 1.96 6.74
N ALA A 25 4.52 2.03 6.31
CA ALA A 25 4.14 2.56 5.00
C ALA A 25 4.61 4.02 4.78
N ILE A 26 4.57 4.85 5.82
CA ILE A 26 5.01 6.24 5.74
C ILE A 26 6.52 6.33 5.93
N ALA A 27 7.08 5.60 6.90
CA ALA A 27 8.51 5.62 7.18
C ALA A 27 9.36 5.11 5.99
N HIS A 28 8.81 4.19 5.18
CA HIS A 28 9.47 3.60 4.02
C HIS A 28 8.85 4.06 2.69
N SER A 29 8.13 5.18 2.66
CA SER A 29 7.57 5.73 1.42
C SER A 29 8.66 6.03 0.40
N ASN A 30 9.79 6.59 0.85
CA ASN A 30 10.94 6.93 0.00
C ASN A 30 11.74 5.70 -0.48
N GLN A 31 11.43 4.50 0.03
CA GLN A 31 12.05 3.24 -0.40
C GLN A 31 11.16 2.47 -1.39
N GLN A 32 9.96 2.99 -1.69
CA GLN A 32 9.11 2.41 -2.72
C GLN A 32 9.72 2.64 -4.10
N ARG A 33 9.52 1.68 -5.00
CA ARG A 33 10.01 1.76 -6.39
C ARG A 33 9.21 2.74 -7.23
N LEU A 34 7.95 2.96 -6.86
CA LEU A 34 7.01 3.81 -7.57
C LEU A 34 6.65 4.99 -6.67
N THR A 35 6.45 6.16 -7.28
CA THR A 35 5.87 7.30 -6.58
C THR A 35 4.36 7.08 -6.40
N PRO A 36 3.72 7.76 -5.43
CA PRO A 36 2.27 7.69 -5.25
C PRO A 36 1.48 8.02 -6.54
N GLU A 37 1.99 8.94 -7.35
CA GLU A 37 1.38 9.33 -8.63
C GLU A 37 1.49 8.21 -9.66
N GLN A 38 2.61 7.49 -9.69
CA GLN A 38 2.80 6.33 -10.56
C GLN A 38 1.90 5.16 -10.14
N GLU A 39 1.73 4.94 -8.84
CA GLU A 39 0.78 3.94 -8.33
C GLU A 39 -0.66 4.29 -8.68
N ALA A 40 -1.04 5.57 -8.56
CA ALA A 40 -2.39 6.03 -8.94
C ALA A 40 -2.67 5.79 -10.43
N PHE A 41 -1.72 6.14 -11.30
CA PHE A 41 -1.83 5.85 -12.73
C PHE A 41 -2.01 4.35 -13.01
N LEU A 42 -1.23 3.50 -12.35
CA LEU A 42 -1.36 2.04 -12.51
C LEU A 42 -2.74 1.54 -12.07
N VAL A 43 -3.30 2.07 -10.98
CA VAL A 43 -4.65 1.71 -10.53
C VAL A 43 -5.68 2.04 -11.61
N ASP A 44 -5.65 3.26 -12.13
CA ASP A 44 -6.59 3.69 -13.16
C ASP A 44 -6.48 2.82 -14.42
N TRP A 45 -5.26 2.55 -14.87
CA TRP A 45 -5.00 1.69 -16.02
C TRP A 45 -5.51 0.25 -15.81
N ILE A 46 -5.26 -0.34 -14.64
CA ILE A 46 -5.74 -1.69 -14.30
C ILE A 46 -7.26 -1.75 -14.33
N LEU A 47 -7.94 -0.77 -13.73
CA LEU A 47 -9.40 -0.70 -13.69
C LEU A 47 -9.99 -0.51 -15.10
N GLU A 48 -9.34 0.29 -15.95
CA GLU A 48 -9.76 0.46 -17.33
C GLU A 48 -9.62 -0.85 -18.13
N GLU A 49 -8.51 -1.55 -18.02
CA GLU A 49 -8.30 -2.82 -18.72
C GLU A 49 -9.23 -3.93 -18.20
N ASP A 50 -9.51 -3.99 -16.89
CA ASP A 50 -10.50 -4.91 -16.31
C ASP A 50 -11.92 -4.61 -16.82
N SER A 51 -12.29 -3.34 -16.96
CA SER A 51 -13.58 -2.93 -17.54
C SER A 51 -13.77 -3.42 -18.99
N ARG A 52 -12.67 -3.67 -19.71
CA ARG A 52 -12.64 -4.21 -21.08
C ARG A 52 -12.56 -5.74 -21.09
N ALA A 53 -12.68 -6.39 -19.93
CA ALA A 53 -12.44 -7.82 -19.74
C ALA A 53 -11.04 -8.27 -20.20
N GLN A 54 -10.06 -7.36 -20.14
CA GLN A 54 -8.70 -7.57 -20.61
C GLN A 54 -7.74 -7.41 -19.42
N PRO A 55 -7.78 -8.27 -18.39
CA PRO A 55 -6.98 -8.08 -17.19
C PRO A 55 -5.47 -7.98 -17.53
N PRO A 56 -4.70 -7.19 -16.78
CA PRO A 56 -3.27 -6.99 -17.02
C PRO A 56 -2.53 -8.32 -17.11
N SER A 57 -1.94 -8.60 -18.27
CA SER A 57 -1.03 -9.74 -18.46
C SER A 57 0.42 -9.28 -18.43
N HIS A 58 1.35 -10.15 -18.03
CA HIS A 58 2.76 -9.80 -17.95
C HIS A 58 3.34 -9.22 -19.27
N PRO A 59 3.01 -9.74 -20.48
CA PRO A 59 3.42 -9.10 -21.73
C PRO A 59 2.85 -7.68 -21.87
N ARG A 60 1.55 -7.51 -21.57
CA ARG A 60 0.84 -6.23 -21.69
C ARG A 60 1.40 -5.16 -20.76
N VAL A 61 1.77 -5.52 -19.53
CA VAL A 61 2.39 -4.62 -18.56
C VAL A 61 3.77 -4.13 -19.01
N ARG A 62 4.49 -4.88 -19.88
CA ARG A 62 5.77 -4.43 -20.46
C ARG A 62 5.61 -3.44 -21.62
N GLU A 63 4.43 -3.40 -22.24
CA GLU A 63 4.11 -2.53 -23.38
C GLU A 63 3.49 -1.20 -22.95
N MET A 64 3.00 -1.13 -21.71
CA MET A 64 2.49 0.08 -21.07
C MET A 64 3.61 1.09 -20.80
#